data_AF-D1PGQ3-F1
#
_entry.id   AF-D1PGQ3-F1
#
_cell.length_a   1.000
_cell.length_b   1.000
_cell.length_c   1.000
_cell.angle_alpha   90.00
_cell.angle_beta   90.00
_cell.angle_gamma   90.00
#
_symmetry.space_group_name_H-M   'P 1'
#
loop_
_entity.id
_entity.type
_entity.pdbx_description
1 polymer ?
#
loop_
_entity_poly.entity_id
_entity_poly.type
_entity_poly.pdbx_seq_one_letter_code
_entity_poly.pdbx_strand_id
1 'polypeptide(L)'
;MLKSCEAFFIYTHLNMANLIPFTKRFESSENLVNLLESRGLQIYDRNKAIQYLDNIGYYRLSAYMYPLLKMPKTAHLYKEGSSFKKVMMLYRFDKKLRLLMFNEIEKIEIAIPK
;
A
#
# COMPACT_ATOMS: atom_id res chain seq x y z
N MET A 1 47.52 -2.34 18.56
CA MET A 1 46.48 -2.78 17.60
C MET A 1 45.68 -3.99 18.13
N LEU A 2 45.08 -3.92 19.33
CA LEU A 2 44.30 -5.05 19.88
C LEU A 2 43.28 -4.57 20.94
N LYS A 3 42.52 -3.52 20.61
CA LYS A 3 41.35 -3.09 21.41
C LYS A 3 40.08 -2.88 20.58
N SER A 4 40.07 -3.31 19.31
CA SER A 4 38.94 -3.03 18.39
C SER A 4 38.12 -4.26 17.98
N CYS A 5 38.53 -5.48 18.34
CA CYS A 5 37.79 -6.70 17.95
C CYS A 5 36.75 -7.17 18.98
N GLU A 6 36.87 -6.82 20.26
CA GLU A 6 35.89 -7.26 21.28
C GLU A 6 34.53 -6.55 21.15
N ALA A 7 34.50 -5.34 20.58
CA ALA A 7 33.27 -4.60 20.35
C ALA A 7 32.36 -5.23 19.29
N PHE A 8 32.90 -6.06 18.40
CA PHE A 8 32.13 -6.69 17.33
C PHE A 8 31.33 -7.91 17.82
N PHE A 9 31.79 -8.59 18.87
CA PHE A 9 31.12 -9.80 19.39
C PHE A 9 30.04 -9.48 20.43
N ILE A 10 30.11 -8.32 21.09
CA ILE A 10 29.08 -7.89 22.05
C ILE A 10 27.86 -7.28 21.33
N TYR A 11 28.07 -6.63 20.17
CA TYR A 11 26.97 -5.97 19.44
C TYR A 11 25.95 -6.94 18.82
N THR A 12 26.37 -8.17 18.49
CA THR A 12 25.46 -9.21 17.99
C THR A 12 24.62 -9.87 19.08
N HIS A 13 25.05 -9.81 20.34
CA HIS A 13 24.37 -10.50 21.45
C HIS A 13 23.40 -9.61 22.26
N LEU A 14 23.50 -8.29 22.15
CA LEU A 14 22.74 -7.33 22.98
C LEU A 14 21.49 -6.71 22.32
N ASN A 15 21.10 -7.16 21.12
CA ASN A 15 19.97 -6.57 20.39
C ASN A 15 18.96 -7.60 19.85
N MET A 16 18.75 -8.70 20.58
CA MET A 16 17.65 -9.66 20.33
C MET A 16 16.50 -9.59 21.34
N ALA A 17 16.48 -8.57 22.22
CA ALA A 17 15.54 -8.51 23.35
C ALA A 17 14.32 -7.57 23.14
N ASN A 18 14.15 -6.97 21.96
CA ASN A 18 13.02 -6.07 21.67
C ASN A 18 12.54 -6.19 20.21
N LEU A 19 12.33 -7.42 19.74
CA LEU A 19 11.53 -7.62 18.54
C LEU A 19 10.06 -7.53 18.96
N ILE A 20 9.40 -6.40 18.69
CA ILE A 20 7.95 -6.29 18.84
C ILE A 20 7.35 -7.33 17.88
N PRO A 21 6.66 -8.37 18.37
CA PRO A 21 6.08 -9.37 17.49
C PRO A 21 5.10 -8.69 16.55
N PHE A 22 5.19 -8.99 15.25
CA PHE A 22 4.24 -8.48 14.26
C PHE A 22 2.87 -9.11 14.53
N THR A 23 2.04 -8.41 15.31
CA THR A 23 0.72 -8.88 15.76
C THR A 23 -0.42 -8.42 14.86
N LYS A 24 -0.12 -7.75 13.73
CA LYS A 24 -1.16 -7.24 12.84
C LYS A 24 -1.89 -8.41 12.19
N ARG A 25 -3.10 -8.69 12.68
CA ARG A 25 -3.97 -9.74 12.13
C ARG A 25 -4.34 -9.39 10.69
N PHE A 26 -4.26 -10.38 9.81
CA PHE A 26 -4.79 -10.26 8.46
C PHE A 26 -6.32 -10.06 8.58
N GLU A 27 -6.82 -8.90 8.16
CA GLU A 27 -8.26 -8.69 8.06
C GLU A 27 -8.75 -9.27 6.73
N SER A 28 -9.88 -9.99 6.76
CA SER A 28 -10.49 -10.51 5.55
C SER A 28 -10.97 -9.37 4.64
N SER A 29 -11.04 -9.62 3.34
CA SER A 29 -11.51 -8.63 2.38
C SER A 29 -12.95 -8.20 2.63
N GLU A 30 -13.80 -9.07 3.17
CA GLU A 30 -15.15 -8.74 3.63
C GLU A 30 -15.13 -7.69 4.75
N ASN A 31 -14.28 -7.89 5.77
CA ASN A 31 -14.14 -6.95 6.89
C ASN A 31 -13.60 -5.60 6.41
N LEU A 32 -12.67 -5.62 5.46
CA LEU A 32 -12.15 -4.41 4.84
C LEU A 32 -13.23 -3.67 4.04
N VAL A 33 -14.08 -4.37 3.28
CA VAL A 33 -15.23 -3.75 2.61
C VAL A 33 -16.17 -3.09 3.62
N ASN A 34 -16.50 -3.79 4.71
CA ASN A 34 -17.33 -3.25 5.78
C ASN A 34 -16.72 -1.99 6.40
N LEU A 35 -15.40 -1.99 6.63
CA LEU A 35 -14.65 -0.85 7.14
C LEU A 35 -14.65 0.35 6.19
N LEU A 36 -14.56 0.10 4.88
CA LEU A 36 -14.55 1.17 3.89
C LEU A 36 -15.91 1.86 3.79
N GLU A 37 -17.00 1.09 3.83
CA GLU A 37 -18.34 1.65 3.81
C GLU A 37 -18.70 2.39 5.11
N SER A 38 -18.30 1.86 6.27
CA SER A 38 -18.54 2.53 7.55
C SER A 38 -17.84 3.90 7.63
N ARG A 39 -16.74 4.07 6.88
CA ARG A 39 -16.02 5.33 6.69
C ARG A 39 -16.61 6.25 5.61
N GLY A 40 -17.67 5.81 4.93
CA GLY A 40 -18.39 6.57 3.91
C GLY A 40 -17.91 6.37 2.47
N LEU A 41 -17.16 5.31 2.17
CA LEU A 41 -16.83 4.97 0.78
C LEU A 41 -18.00 4.25 0.12
N GLN A 42 -18.49 4.78 -1.00
CA GLN A 42 -19.58 4.16 -1.75
C GLN A 42 -19.08 2.91 -2.50
N ILE A 43 -19.66 1.75 -2.18
CA ILE A 43 -19.39 0.48 -2.83
C ILE A 43 -20.70 -0.05 -3.43
N TYR A 44 -20.83 0.00 -4.76
CA TYR A 44 -22.04 -0.45 -5.46
C TYR A 44 -22.08 -1.97 -5.67
N ASP A 45 -20.91 -2.60 -5.81
CA ASP A 45 -20.76 -4.04 -6.02
C ASP A 45 -19.74 -4.58 -5.02
N ARG A 46 -20.24 -5.12 -3.90
CA ARG A 46 -19.40 -5.63 -2.81
C ARG A 46 -18.53 -6.79 -3.25
N ASN A 47 -19.10 -7.74 -4.00
CA ASN A 47 -18.40 -8.95 -4.44
C ASN A 47 -17.20 -8.58 -5.31
N LYS A 48 -17.36 -7.63 -6.23
CA LYS A 48 -16.22 -7.11 -6.99
C LYS A 48 -15.21 -6.38 -6.11
N ALA A 49 -15.65 -5.59 -5.13
CA ALA A 49 -14.74 -4.90 -4.22
C ALA A 49 -13.89 -5.88 -3.40
N ILE A 50 -14.49 -6.96 -2.89
CA ILE A 50 -13.80 -8.07 -2.20
C ILE A 50 -12.74 -8.67 -3.13
N GLN A 51 -13.15 -9.11 -4.33
CA GLN A 51 -12.23 -9.69 -5.32
C GLN A 51 -11.08 -8.74 -5.68
N TYR A 52 -11.32 -7.44 -5.78
CA TYR A 52 -10.26 -6.47 -6.02
C TYR A 52 -9.32 -6.31 -4.82
N LEU A 53 -9.84 -6.34 -3.60
CA LEU A 53 -9.02 -6.28 -2.38
C LEU A 53 -8.15 -7.54 -2.24
N ASP A 54 -8.68 -8.72 -2.56
CA ASP A 54 -7.92 -9.97 -2.57
C ASP A 54 -6.80 -9.95 -3.61
N ASN A 55 -7.11 -9.54 -4.83
CA ASN A 55 -6.17 -9.62 -5.95
C ASN A 55 -5.12 -8.48 -5.96
N ILE A 56 -5.50 -7.27 -5.57
CA ILE A 56 -4.63 -6.08 -5.64
C ILE A 56 -3.96 -5.78 -4.30
N GLY A 57 -4.65 -6.13 -3.20
CA GLY A 57 -4.24 -5.84 -1.83
C GLY A 57 -4.73 -4.49 -1.32
N TYR A 58 -5.27 -4.49 -0.10
CA TYR A 58 -5.76 -3.29 0.59
C TYR A 58 -4.72 -2.17 0.65
N TYR A 59 -3.47 -2.48 1.03
CA TYR A 59 -2.43 -1.45 1.19
C TYR A 59 -2.14 -0.71 -0.11
N ARG A 60 -2.11 -1.44 -1.24
CA ARG A 60 -1.89 -0.83 -2.55
C ARG A 60 -3.07 0.07 -2.93
N LEU A 61 -4.30 -0.38 -2.69
CA LEU A 61 -5.49 0.42 -2.96
C LEU A 61 -5.62 1.62 -2.01
N SER A 62 -5.14 1.50 -0.77
CA SER A 62 -5.22 2.55 0.25
C SER A 62 -4.49 3.84 -0.14
N ALA A 63 -3.41 3.73 -0.91
CA ALA A 63 -2.70 4.89 -1.48
C ALA A 63 -3.61 5.72 -2.40
N TYR A 64 -4.48 5.07 -3.19
CA TYR A 64 -5.43 5.73 -4.08
C TYR A 64 -6.72 6.17 -3.36
N MET A 65 -6.98 5.64 -2.16
CA MET A 65 -8.05 6.09 -1.27
C MET A 65 -7.70 7.39 -0.55
N TYR A 66 -6.43 7.61 -0.23
CA TYR A 66 -5.97 8.75 0.55
C TYR A 66 -6.41 10.13 0.02
N PRO A 67 -6.35 10.43 -1.30
CA PRO A 67 -6.84 11.70 -1.86
C PRO A 67 -8.34 11.94 -1.62
N LEU A 68 -9.12 10.86 -1.53
CA LEU A 68 -10.58 10.87 -1.36
C LEU A 68 -11.01 11.11 0.09
N LEU A 69 -10.10 11.04 1.07
CA LEU A 69 -10.42 11.32 2.48
C LEU A 69 -10.76 12.81 2.71
N LYS A 70 -11.69 13.06 3.64
CA LYS A 70 -12.02 14.40 4.16
C LYS A 70 -10.87 14.95 5.02
N MET A 71 -10.86 16.27 5.22
CA MET A 71 -10.04 16.88 6.27
C MET A 71 -10.79 16.78 7.61
N PRO A 72 -10.10 16.48 8.72
CA PRO A 72 -8.70 16.04 8.80
C PRO A 72 -8.52 14.58 8.35
N LYS A 73 -7.38 14.25 7.71
CA LYS A 73 -7.10 12.87 7.22
C LYS A 73 -7.06 11.82 8.33
N THR A 74 -6.74 12.24 9.55
CA THR A 74 -6.65 11.38 10.75
C THR A 74 -7.97 10.72 11.10
N ALA A 75 -9.11 11.30 10.69
CA ALA A 75 -10.43 10.71 10.90
C ALA A 75 -10.71 9.51 9.97
N HIS A 76 -9.93 9.33 8.91
CA HIS A 76 -10.13 8.27 7.90
C HIS A 76 -11.52 8.23 7.26
N LEU A 77 -12.27 9.35 7.29
CA LEU A 77 -13.58 9.48 6.66
C LEU A 77 -13.44 9.93 5.21
N TYR A 78 -14.31 9.43 4.33
CA TYR A 78 -14.30 9.76 2.91
C TYR A 78 -15.16 10.98 2.58
N LYS A 79 -14.75 11.72 1.53
CA LYS A 79 -15.52 12.85 0.96
C LYS A 79 -16.83 12.35 0.39
N GLU A 80 -17.86 13.20 0.38
CA GLU A 80 -19.13 12.85 -0.25
C GLU A 80 -18.93 12.50 -1.74
N GLY A 81 -19.64 11.48 -2.22
CA GLY A 81 -19.48 10.97 -3.58
C GLY A 81 -18.15 10.25 -3.84
N SER A 82 -17.34 9.96 -2.80
CA SER A 82 -16.19 9.06 -2.93
C SER A 82 -16.71 7.64 -3.13
N SER A 83 -16.23 6.98 -4.17
CA SER A 83 -16.65 5.61 -4.48
C SER A 83 -15.45 4.73 -4.78
N PHE A 84 -15.63 3.43 -4.56
CA PHE A 84 -14.62 2.43 -4.91
C PHE A 84 -14.32 2.44 -6.41
N LYS A 85 -15.29 2.79 -7.26
CA LYS A 85 -15.07 3.03 -8.68
C LYS A 85 -14.02 4.12 -8.94
N LYS A 86 -14.05 5.23 -8.19
CA LYS A 86 -13.04 6.30 -8.30
C LYS A 86 -11.66 5.82 -7.86
N VAL A 87 -11.57 5.05 -6.78
CA VAL A 87 -10.31 4.42 -6.34
C VAL A 87 -9.74 3.53 -7.44
N MET A 88 -10.58 2.68 -8.05
CA MET A 88 -10.17 1.79 -9.12
C MET A 88 -9.77 2.54 -10.41
N MET A 89 -10.40 3.68 -10.69
CA MET A 89 -10.01 4.55 -11.80
C MET A 89 -8.60 5.11 -11.61
N LEU A 90 -8.29 5.63 -10.40
CA LEU A 90 -6.96 6.12 -10.06
C LEU A 90 -5.90 5.02 -10.16
N TYR A 91 -6.18 3.84 -9.61
CA TYR A 91 -5.29 2.69 -9.70
C TYR A 91 -5.01 2.27 -11.16
N ARG A 92 -6.06 2.18 -11.99
CA ARG A 92 -5.93 1.79 -13.40
C ARG A 92 -5.16 2.81 -14.22
N PHE A 93 -5.39 4.09 -13.97
CA PHE A 93 -4.66 5.18 -14.61
C PHE A 93 -3.17 5.06 -14.31
N ASP A 94 -2.79 4.96 -13.04
CA ASP A 94 -1.39 4.82 -12.63
C ASP A 94 -0.75 3.54 -13.19
N LYS A 95 -1.48 2.42 -13.20
CA LYS A 95 -1.01 1.17 -13.84
C LYS A 95 -0.68 1.38 -15.31
N LYS A 96 -1.56 2.06 -16.06
CA LYS A 96 -1.34 2.34 -17.49
C LYS A 96 -0.18 3.32 -17.69
N LEU A 97 -0.09 4.36 -16.87
CA LEU A 97 1.01 5.33 -16.92
C LEU A 97 2.36 4.64 -16.71
N ARG A 98 2.45 3.78 -15.69
CA ARG A 98 3.67 3.01 -15.39
C ARG A 98 4.11 2.14 -16.57
N LEU A 99 3.18 1.48 -17.25
CA LEU A 99 3.49 0.69 -18.45
C LEU A 99 4.03 1.56 -19.59
N LEU A 100 3.39 2.70 -19.85
CA LEU A 100 3.87 3.65 -20.86
C LEU A 100 5.27 4.17 -20.52
N MET A 101 5.53 4.51 -19.26
CA MET A 101 6.84 4.98 -18.81
C MET A 101 7.92 3.91 -18.96
N PHE A 102 7.64 2.65 -18.61
CA PHE A 102 8.61 1.58 -18.79
C PHE A 102 8.94 1.32 -20.26
N ASN A 103 7.95 1.38 -21.16
CA ASN A 103 8.20 1.25 -22.59
C ASN A 103 9.13 2.35 -23.13
N GLU A 104 9.04 3.58 -22.61
CA GLU A 104 9.95 4.66 -23.02
C GLU A 104 11.34 4.52 -22.39
N ILE A 105 11.43 4.06 -21.13
CA ILE A 105 12.71 3.77 -20.47
C ILE A 105 13.46 2.66 -21.20
N GLU A 106 12.76 1.61 -21.67
CA GLU A 106 13.34 0.51 -22.44
C GLU A 106 14.05 1.00 -23.72
N LYS A 107 13.46 1.98 -24.44
CA LYS A 107 14.09 2.59 -25.62
C LYS A 107 15.40 3.32 -25.27
N ILE A 108 15.43 4.01 -24.13
CA ILE A 108 16.63 4.71 -23.64
C ILE A 108 17.71 3.69 -23.26
N GLU A 109 17.33 2.60 -22.59
CA GLU A 109 18.24 1.53 -22.19
C GLU A 109 18.92 0.87 -23.40
N ILE A 110 18.20 0.67 -24.51
CA ILE A 110 18.77 0.13 -25.76
C ILE A 110 19.70 1.15 -26.44
N ALA A 111 19.34 2.44 -26.43
CA ALA A 111 20.10 3.48 -27.10
C ALA A 111 21.43 3.84 -26.40
N ILE A 112 21.56 3.54 -25.11
CA ILE A 112 22.78 3.75 -24.32
C ILE A 112 23.38 2.37 -23.99
N PRO A 113 24.13 1.76 -24.93
CA PRO A 113 24.88 0.54 -24.62
C PRO A 113 25.91 0.84 -23.53
N LYS A 114 26.06 -0.12 -22.60
CA LYS A 114 27.03 -0.07 -21.51
C LYS A 114 28.47 -0.06 -22.01
#